data_AF-C3ZBX9-F1
#
_entry.id   AF-C3ZBX9-F1
#
_cell.length_a   1.000
_cell.length_b   1.000
_cell.length_c   1.000
_cell.angle_alpha   90.00
_cell.angle_beta   90.00
_cell.angle_gamma   90.00
#
_symmetry.space_group_name_H-M   'P 1'
#
loop_
_entity.id
_entity.type
_entity.pdbx_description
1 polymer ?
#
loop_
_entity_poly.entity_id
_entity_poly.type
_entity_poly.pdbx_seq_one_letter_code
_entity_poly.pdbx_strand_id
1 'polypeptide(L)'
;RELIFTEAGILASPSVDDYDTINIIVQTPIYESGKLKPRFEKMNLCVSEVSDVTLSLLQSCLMYTMVARLAPSWNKVGDLLVQDSLRNVNFISHFSIEVQMTACAEEVCMAIEAKTVRLPQAKLEDFAVDPQASWLFYSNPYAVVSEHFIQDRWCYVLPSNKKGQVISVTRQLPENCPFQGYKDLRRHWKNTV
;
A
#
# COMPACT_ATOMS: atom_id res chain seq x y z
N ARG A 1 -11.76 -0.76 0.82
CA ARG A 1 -11.29 -1.88 -0.03
C ARG A 1 -12.25 -3.07 -0.04
N GLU A 2 -12.78 -3.53 1.10
CA GLU A 2 -13.69 -4.69 1.16
C GLU A 2 -14.90 -4.57 0.21
N LEU A 3 -15.54 -3.40 0.16
CA LEU A 3 -16.65 -3.11 -0.76
C LEU A 3 -16.34 -3.45 -2.23
N ILE A 4 -15.13 -3.17 -2.71
CA ILE A 4 -14.70 -3.41 -4.10
C ILE A 4 -14.69 -4.91 -4.43
N PHE A 5 -14.40 -5.75 -3.45
CA PHE A 5 -14.33 -7.21 -3.62
C PHE A 5 -15.66 -7.90 -3.37
N THR A 6 -16.55 -7.31 -2.57
CA THR A 6 -17.87 -7.87 -2.30
C THR A 6 -18.90 -7.46 -3.34
N GLU A 7 -18.75 -6.27 -3.94
CA GLU A 7 -19.71 -5.69 -4.86
C GLU A 7 -19.04 -5.40 -6.22
N ALA A 8 -19.23 -6.29 -7.20
CA ALA A 8 -18.53 -6.18 -8.50
C ALA A 8 -18.96 -4.95 -9.34
N GLY A 9 -20.18 -4.44 -9.10
CA GLY A 9 -20.81 -3.35 -9.86
C GLY A 9 -20.53 -1.94 -9.34
N ILE A 10 -19.60 -1.79 -8.40
CA ILE A 10 -19.21 -0.47 -7.88
C ILE A 10 -17.75 -0.15 -8.21
N LEU A 11 -17.45 1.13 -8.26
CA LEU A 11 -16.10 1.66 -8.12
C LEU A 11 -16.04 2.39 -6.80
N ALA A 12 -14.90 2.32 -6.11
CA ALA A 12 -14.73 3.08 -4.88
C ALA A 12 -13.30 3.60 -4.74
N SER A 13 -13.15 4.69 -4.01
CA SER A 13 -11.86 5.19 -3.54
C SER A 13 -12.03 5.91 -2.19
N PRO A 14 -11.02 5.94 -1.31
CA PRO A 14 -11.02 6.89 -0.20
C PRO A 14 -11.05 8.31 -0.75
N SER A 15 -11.70 9.24 -0.05
CA SER A 15 -11.63 10.65 -0.43
C SER A 15 -10.22 11.20 -0.23
N VAL A 16 -9.84 12.14 -1.09
CA VAL A 16 -8.55 12.84 -0.97
C VAL A 16 -8.65 13.98 0.04
N ASP A 17 -9.83 14.58 0.17
CA ASP A 17 -10.07 15.78 0.96
C ASP A 17 -10.51 15.47 2.41
N ASP A 18 -11.07 14.28 2.64
CA ASP A 18 -11.60 13.86 3.95
C ASP A 18 -11.24 12.40 4.25
N TYR A 19 -10.47 12.20 5.31
CA TYR A 19 -9.97 10.90 5.73
C TYR A 19 -11.06 9.94 6.24
N ASP A 20 -12.23 10.46 6.62
CA ASP A 20 -13.33 9.66 7.15
C ASP A 20 -14.39 9.32 6.09
N THR A 21 -14.17 9.69 4.83
CA THR A 21 -15.12 9.44 3.74
C THR A 21 -14.58 8.55 2.63
N ILE A 22 -15.50 7.85 1.98
CA ILE A 22 -15.24 6.97 0.85
C ILE A 22 -16.17 7.38 -0.28
N ASN A 23 -15.60 7.60 -1.45
CA ASN A 23 -16.32 7.85 -2.67
C ASN A 23 -16.75 6.53 -3.29
N ILE A 24 -18.02 6.43 -3.70
CA ILE A 24 -18.58 5.24 -4.35
C ILE A 24 -19.31 5.68 -5.62
N ILE A 25 -18.93 5.08 -6.75
CA ILE A 25 -19.64 5.22 -8.02
C ILE A 25 -20.40 3.92 -8.27
N VAL A 26 -21.68 4.06 -8.56
CA VAL A 26 -22.60 2.97 -8.83
C VAL A 26 -23.59 3.41 -9.90
N GLN A 27 -24.08 2.46 -10.69
CA GLN A 27 -25.15 2.73 -11.65
C GLN A 27 -26.46 3.05 -10.90
N THR A 28 -27.19 4.07 -11.37
CA THR A 28 -28.47 4.52 -10.79
C THR A 28 -29.45 3.37 -10.49
N PRO A 29 -29.69 2.40 -11.40
CA PRO A 29 -30.64 1.31 -11.12
C PRO A 29 -30.19 0.40 -9.95
N ILE A 30 -28.89 0.22 -9.77
CA ILE A 30 -28.34 -0.60 -8.66
C ILE A 30 -28.54 0.14 -7.34
N TYR A 31 -28.29 1.45 -7.31
CA TYR A 31 -28.50 2.28 -6.12
C TYR A 31 -29.97 2.30 -5.69
N GLU A 32 -30.87 2.58 -6.64
CA GLU A 32 -32.31 2.63 -6.41
C GLU A 32 -32.91 1.29 -5.96
N SER A 33 -32.33 0.17 -6.40
CA SER A 33 -32.75 -1.16 -5.97
C SER A 33 -32.57 -1.43 -4.46
N GLY A 34 -31.79 -0.58 -3.76
CA GLY A 34 -31.53 -0.71 -2.32
C GLY A 34 -30.61 -1.87 -1.93
N LYS A 35 -30.11 -2.66 -2.89
CA LYS A 35 -29.26 -3.84 -2.65
C LYS A 35 -27.98 -3.55 -1.85
N LEU A 36 -27.46 -2.33 -1.93
CA LEU A 36 -26.23 -1.92 -1.25
C LEU A 36 -26.47 -1.49 0.22
N LYS A 37 -27.70 -1.11 0.60
CA LYS A 37 -27.97 -0.60 1.96
C LYS A 37 -27.57 -1.58 3.08
N PRO A 38 -27.93 -2.88 3.02
CA PRO A 38 -27.55 -3.81 4.08
C PRO A 38 -26.03 -3.98 4.22
N ARG A 39 -25.28 -3.75 3.12
CA ARG A 39 -23.81 -3.82 3.13
C ARG A 39 -23.21 -2.61 3.81
N PHE A 40 -23.72 -1.42 3.51
CA PHE A 40 -23.30 -0.19 4.17
C PHE A 40 -23.56 -0.26 5.67
N GLU A 41 -24.76 -0.67 6.08
CA GLU A 41 -25.11 -0.85 7.48
C GLU A 41 -24.19 -1.85 8.20
N LYS A 42 -23.92 -3.01 7.58
CA LYS A 42 -23.00 -4.02 8.14
C LYS A 42 -21.59 -3.47 8.36
N MET A 43 -21.16 -2.49 7.56
CA MET A 43 -19.86 -1.84 7.63
C MET A 43 -19.86 -0.55 8.44
N ASN A 44 -20.97 -0.20 9.09
CA ASN A 44 -21.18 1.08 9.77
C ASN A 44 -20.91 2.30 8.86
N LEU A 45 -21.30 2.19 7.59
CA LEU A 45 -21.21 3.26 6.60
C LEU A 45 -22.55 3.97 6.48
N CYS A 46 -22.50 5.31 6.43
CA CYS A 46 -23.65 6.17 6.19
C CYS A 46 -23.49 6.90 4.86
N VAL A 47 -24.56 6.99 4.07
CA VAL A 47 -24.57 7.78 2.84
C VAL A 47 -24.67 9.26 3.23
N SER A 48 -23.65 10.03 2.90
CA SER A 48 -23.61 11.48 3.18
C SER A 48 -24.29 12.28 2.07
N GLU A 49 -23.87 12.06 0.82
CA GLU A 49 -24.33 12.81 -0.35
C GLU A 49 -24.47 11.87 -1.56
N VAL A 50 -25.39 12.21 -2.46
CA VAL A 50 -25.53 11.59 -3.78
C VAL A 50 -25.50 12.70 -4.81
N SER A 51 -24.55 12.62 -5.74
CA SER A 51 -24.34 13.62 -6.78
C SER A 51 -24.01 12.95 -8.12
N ASP A 52 -24.05 13.75 -9.18
CA ASP A 52 -23.53 13.32 -10.48
C ASP A 52 -22.02 13.04 -10.42
N VAL A 53 -21.58 12.10 -11.26
CA VAL A 53 -20.19 11.67 -11.30
C VAL A 53 -19.36 12.69 -12.07
N THR A 54 -18.36 13.28 -11.41
CA THR A 54 -17.36 14.12 -12.07
C THR A 54 -16.25 13.27 -12.70
N LEU A 55 -15.57 13.80 -13.71
CA LEU A 55 -14.46 13.09 -14.37
C LEU A 55 -13.32 12.77 -13.39
N SER A 56 -13.00 13.69 -12.47
CA SER A 56 -11.98 13.47 -11.44
C SER A 56 -12.34 12.33 -10.49
N LEU A 57 -13.61 12.26 -10.07
CA LEU A 57 -14.12 11.20 -9.21
C LEU A 57 -14.11 9.85 -9.93
N LEU A 58 -14.51 9.83 -11.20
CA LEU A 58 -14.46 8.64 -12.04
C LEU A 58 -13.02 8.11 -12.16
N GLN A 59 -12.08 8.99 -12.49
CA GLN A 59 -10.67 8.64 -12.63
C GLN A 59 -10.07 8.11 -11.33
N SER A 60 -10.32 8.76 -10.19
CA SER A 60 -9.79 8.33 -8.88
C SER A 60 -10.38 7.00 -8.43
N CYS A 61 -11.69 6.81 -8.55
CA CYS A 61 -12.38 5.57 -8.22
C CYS A 61 -11.97 4.42 -9.14
N LEU A 62 -11.83 4.65 -10.45
CA LEU A 62 -11.34 3.64 -11.40
C LEU A 62 -9.91 3.22 -11.07
N MET A 63 -9.00 4.19 -10.88
CA MET A 63 -7.61 3.91 -10.56
C MET A 63 -7.49 3.12 -9.27
N TYR A 64 -8.14 3.56 -8.18
CA TYR A 64 -8.11 2.86 -6.90
C TYR A 64 -8.72 1.46 -7.00
N THR A 65 -9.85 1.32 -7.69
CA THR A 65 -10.52 0.02 -7.89
C THR A 65 -9.65 -0.95 -8.70
N MET A 66 -9.00 -0.48 -9.75
CA MET A 66 -8.07 -1.28 -10.55
C MET A 66 -6.91 -1.76 -9.70
N VAL A 67 -6.22 -0.88 -8.97
CA VAL A 67 -5.12 -1.24 -8.08
C VAL A 67 -5.57 -2.22 -7.01
N ALA A 68 -6.76 -2.01 -6.42
CA ALA A 68 -7.33 -2.93 -5.44
C ALA A 68 -7.55 -4.32 -6.03
N ARG A 69 -8.12 -4.43 -7.23
CA ARG A 69 -8.42 -5.71 -7.91
C ARG A 69 -7.19 -6.44 -8.42
N LEU A 70 -6.12 -5.73 -8.78
CA LEU A 70 -4.86 -6.34 -9.24
C LEU A 70 -4.04 -6.93 -8.10
N ALA A 71 -4.27 -6.49 -6.86
CA ALA A 71 -3.66 -7.09 -5.69
C ALA A 71 -4.25 -8.49 -5.39
N PRO A 72 -3.46 -9.41 -4.82
CA PRO A 72 -2.07 -9.24 -4.38
C PRO A 72 -1.02 -9.49 -5.47
N SER A 73 -1.44 -9.82 -6.70
CA SER A 73 -0.53 -10.19 -7.79
C SER A 73 0.30 -9.00 -8.30
N TRP A 74 -0.27 -7.80 -8.22
CA TRP A 74 0.42 -6.54 -8.45
C TRP A 74 0.21 -5.61 -7.26
N ASN A 75 1.29 -5.12 -6.68
CA ASN A 75 1.26 -4.28 -5.49
C ASN A 75 1.77 -2.88 -5.82
N LYS A 76 1.12 -1.86 -5.26
CA LYS A 76 1.56 -0.47 -5.43
C LYS A 76 2.88 -0.23 -4.66
N VAL A 77 3.87 0.33 -5.35
CA VAL A 77 5.19 0.71 -4.84
C VAL A 77 5.53 2.07 -5.44
N GLY A 78 5.37 3.15 -4.66
CA GLY A 78 5.34 4.51 -5.20
C GLY A 78 4.24 4.63 -6.26
N ASP A 79 4.62 5.04 -7.46
CA ASP A 79 3.71 5.19 -8.61
C ASP A 79 3.65 3.94 -9.52
N LEU A 80 4.42 2.90 -9.18
CA LEU A 80 4.50 1.67 -9.96
C LEU A 80 3.63 0.57 -9.35
N LEU A 81 3.11 -0.31 -10.19
CA LEU A 81 2.57 -1.60 -9.80
C LEU A 81 3.65 -2.65 -10.06
N VAL A 82 4.13 -3.27 -9.00
CA VAL A 82 5.18 -4.30 -9.08
C VAL A 82 4.53 -5.67 -9.04
N GLN A 83 4.87 -6.50 -10.02
CA GLN A 83 4.44 -7.89 -10.11
C GLN A 83 5.12 -8.70 -9.01
N ASP A 84 4.37 -9.65 -8.47
CA ASP A 84 4.72 -10.50 -7.32
C ASP A 84 4.31 -9.86 -5.99
N SER A 85 3.94 -10.73 -5.06
CA SER A 85 3.94 -10.34 -3.67
C SER A 85 5.38 -9.99 -3.32
N LEU A 86 5.61 -8.85 -2.66
CA LEU A 86 6.92 -8.44 -2.11
C LEU A 86 7.53 -9.46 -1.10
N ARG A 87 7.07 -10.72 -1.11
CA ARG A 87 7.46 -11.86 -0.28
C ARG A 87 8.56 -12.70 -0.91
N ASN A 88 8.70 -12.72 -2.24
CA ASN A 88 9.75 -13.49 -2.90
C ASN A 88 11.06 -12.72 -2.91
N VAL A 89 11.71 -12.72 -1.76
CA VAL A 89 13.00 -12.05 -1.47
C VAL A 89 14.17 -12.56 -2.34
N ASN A 90 13.93 -13.56 -3.19
CA ASN A 90 14.95 -14.19 -4.03
C ASN A 90 15.24 -13.40 -5.32
N PHE A 91 14.33 -12.51 -5.74
CA PHE A 91 14.52 -11.72 -6.95
C PHE A 91 14.88 -10.29 -6.60
N ILE A 92 16.05 -9.84 -7.06
CA ILE A 92 16.43 -8.43 -6.94
C ILE A 92 15.63 -7.60 -7.94
N SER A 93 15.34 -8.15 -9.12
CA SER A 93 14.63 -7.48 -10.21
C SER A 93 13.20 -8.00 -10.33
N HIS A 94 12.25 -7.07 -10.45
CA HIS A 94 10.82 -7.38 -10.59
C HIS A 94 10.25 -6.67 -11.81
N PHE A 95 9.30 -7.32 -12.49
CA PHE A 95 8.48 -6.65 -13.50
C PHE A 95 7.57 -5.65 -12.81
N SER A 96 7.39 -4.50 -13.44
CA SER A 96 6.55 -3.44 -12.95
C SER A 96 5.84 -2.77 -14.12
N ILE A 97 4.72 -2.14 -13.84
CA ILE A 97 4.01 -1.29 -14.79
C ILE A 97 3.75 0.07 -14.15
N GLU A 98 3.91 1.12 -14.95
CA GLU A 98 3.33 2.42 -14.63
C GLU A 98 2.00 2.52 -15.38
N VAL A 99 0.94 2.90 -14.67
CA VAL A 99 -0.38 3.08 -15.28
C VAL A 99 -0.79 4.54 -15.14
N GLN A 100 -1.05 5.18 -16.26
CA GLN A 100 -1.64 6.51 -16.32
C GLN A 100 -3.05 6.37 -16.87
N MET A 101 -4.02 6.98 -16.19
CA MET A 101 -5.43 6.94 -16.56
C MET A 101 -5.98 8.35 -16.60
N THR A 102 -6.68 8.68 -17.68
CA THR A 102 -7.38 9.96 -17.84
C THR A 102 -8.84 9.69 -18.20
N ALA A 103 -9.76 10.28 -17.44
CA ALA A 103 -11.19 10.25 -17.77
C ALA A 103 -11.56 11.50 -18.60
N CYS A 104 -12.15 11.27 -19.76
CA CYS A 104 -12.71 12.28 -20.66
C CYS A 104 -14.25 12.14 -20.68
N ALA A 105 -14.94 13.08 -21.33
CA ALA A 105 -16.41 13.10 -21.34
C ALA A 105 -17.04 11.80 -21.87
N GLU A 106 -16.44 11.18 -22.89
CA GLU A 106 -17.01 10.00 -23.57
C GLU A 106 -16.15 8.74 -23.43
N GLU A 107 -14.92 8.88 -22.93
CA GLU A 107 -13.94 7.79 -22.93
C GLU A 107 -13.03 7.84 -21.71
N VAL A 108 -12.41 6.70 -21.43
CA VAL A 108 -11.32 6.59 -20.46
C VAL A 108 -10.09 6.11 -21.20
N CYS A 109 -9.05 6.94 -21.21
CA CYS A 109 -7.77 6.60 -21.81
C CYS A 109 -6.86 6.00 -20.74
N MET A 110 -6.22 4.87 -21.06
CA MET A 110 -5.23 4.22 -20.20
C MET A 110 -3.94 4.00 -20.98
N ALA A 111 -2.83 4.50 -20.44
CA ALA A 111 -1.48 4.21 -20.91
C ALA A 111 -0.79 3.30 -19.89
N ILE A 112 -0.13 2.25 -20.37
CA ILE A 112 0.60 1.30 -19.54
C ILE A 112 2.03 1.20 -20.07
N GLU A 113 3.00 1.47 -19.22
CA GLU A 113 4.42 1.34 -19.55
C GLU A 113 5.04 0.20 -18.73
N ALA A 114 5.62 -0.78 -19.40
CA ALA A 114 6.32 -1.88 -18.75
C ALA A 114 7.75 -1.48 -18.34
N LYS A 115 8.11 -1.73 -17.09
CA LYS A 115 9.39 -1.38 -16.47
C LYS A 115 9.96 -2.57 -15.69
N THR A 116 11.27 -2.53 -15.45
CA THR A 116 11.93 -3.45 -14.52
C THR A 116 12.47 -2.64 -13.34
N VAL A 117 12.07 -3.00 -12.13
CA VAL A 117 12.56 -2.35 -10.90
C VAL A 117 13.46 -3.28 -10.12
N ARG A 118 14.49 -2.72 -9.47
CA ARG A 118 15.34 -3.44 -8.54
C ARG A 118 14.96 -3.09 -7.11
N LEU A 119 14.54 -4.08 -6.33
CA LEU A 119 14.12 -3.94 -4.95
C LEU A 119 14.92 -4.91 -4.06
N PRO A 120 16.24 -4.67 -3.86
CA PRO A 120 17.03 -5.49 -2.97
C PRO A 120 16.53 -5.39 -1.54
N GLN A 121 16.55 -6.50 -0.80
CA GLN A 121 16.29 -6.47 0.64
C GLN A 121 17.39 -5.66 1.33
N ALA A 122 16.99 -4.67 2.14
CA ALA A 122 17.91 -3.89 2.95
C ALA A 122 18.65 -4.81 3.95
N LYS A 123 19.97 -4.65 4.01
CA LYS A 123 20.87 -5.33 4.94
C LYS A 123 21.56 -4.32 5.85
N LEU A 124 22.19 -4.79 6.92
CA LEU A 124 22.89 -3.92 7.86
C LEU A 124 24.05 -3.18 7.18
N GLU A 125 24.70 -3.81 6.20
CA GLU A 125 25.83 -3.25 5.47
C GLU A 125 25.43 -2.05 4.61
N ASP A 126 24.16 -1.97 4.17
CA ASP A 126 23.65 -0.86 3.36
C ASP A 126 23.61 0.46 4.15
N PHE A 127 23.66 0.40 5.49
CA PHE A 127 23.57 1.58 6.36
C PHE A 127 24.93 2.04 6.89
N ALA A 128 26.04 1.49 6.37
CA ALA A 128 27.40 1.82 6.77
C ALA A 128 27.58 1.82 8.31
N VAL A 129 27.12 0.74 8.94
CA VAL A 129 27.20 0.58 10.40
C VAL A 129 28.64 0.39 10.86
N ASP A 130 28.99 0.97 12.01
CA ASP A 130 30.29 0.78 12.64
C ASP A 130 30.66 -0.73 12.74
N PRO A 131 31.89 -1.13 12.34
CA PRO A 131 32.27 -2.55 12.32
C PRO A 131 32.15 -3.26 13.67
N GLN A 132 32.44 -2.58 14.78
CA GLN A 132 32.33 -3.17 16.12
C GLN A 132 30.86 -3.34 16.52
N ALA A 133 30.01 -2.34 16.23
CA ALA A 133 28.57 -2.44 16.44
C ALA A 133 27.94 -3.54 15.59
N SER A 134 28.37 -3.66 14.32
CA SER A 134 27.94 -4.71 13.40
C SER A 134 28.34 -6.10 13.91
N TRP A 135 29.60 -6.28 14.34
CA TRP A 135 30.06 -7.54 14.93
C TRP A 135 29.24 -7.93 16.15
N LEU A 136 29.02 -7.00 17.08
CA LEU A 136 28.20 -7.24 18.27
C LEU A 136 26.76 -7.62 17.90
N PHE A 137 26.17 -6.96 16.91
CA PHE A 137 24.84 -7.27 16.40
C PHE A 137 24.76 -8.68 15.85
N TYR A 138 25.80 -9.15 15.14
CA TYR A 138 25.84 -10.51 14.61
C TYR A 138 26.05 -11.57 15.68
N SER A 139 26.88 -11.30 16.69
CA SER A 139 27.21 -12.24 17.77
C SER A 139 26.17 -12.33 18.89
N ASN A 140 25.35 -11.30 19.10
CA ASN A 140 24.35 -11.27 20.17
C ASN A 140 22.93 -11.04 19.63
N PRO A 141 21.98 -11.98 19.80
CA PRO A 141 20.60 -11.83 19.32
C PRO A 141 19.79 -10.71 20.02
N TYR A 142 20.28 -10.18 21.13
CA TYR A 142 19.69 -9.07 21.87
C TYR A 142 20.38 -7.73 21.63
N ALA A 143 21.44 -7.70 20.81
CA ALA A 143 22.11 -6.44 20.51
C ALA A 143 21.23 -5.52 19.68
N VAL A 144 21.35 -4.23 19.97
CA VAL A 144 20.66 -3.14 19.28
C VAL A 144 21.71 -2.22 18.69
N VAL A 145 21.62 -1.96 17.39
CA VAL A 145 22.44 -0.92 16.76
C VAL A 145 21.68 0.40 16.92
N SER A 146 22.18 1.28 17.78
CA SER A 146 21.67 2.65 17.93
C SER A 146 22.07 3.53 16.74
N GLU A 147 21.28 4.54 16.42
CA GLU A 147 21.55 5.53 15.36
C GLU A 147 22.97 6.12 15.36
N HIS A 148 23.62 6.22 16.52
CA HIS A 148 24.98 6.76 16.65
C HIS A 148 26.02 5.92 15.91
N PHE A 149 25.73 4.63 15.73
CA PHE A 149 26.60 3.68 15.04
C PHE A 149 26.22 3.52 13.55
N ILE A 150 25.22 4.26 13.07
CA ILE A 150 24.72 4.18 11.69
C ILE A 150 25.15 5.43 10.93
N GLN A 151 26.02 5.27 9.93
CA GLN A 151 26.53 6.40 9.16
C GLN A 151 25.58 6.81 8.03
N ASP A 152 25.08 5.85 7.25
CA ASP A 152 24.05 6.11 6.25
C ASP A 152 22.68 5.71 6.80
N ARG A 153 21.93 6.71 7.27
CA ARG A 153 20.65 6.49 7.96
C ARG A 153 19.43 6.58 7.05
N TRP A 154 19.59 6.93 5.78
CA TRP A 154 18.44 7.23 4.94
C TRP A 154 18.05 6.04 4.04
N CYS A 155 16.77 5.67 4.06
CA CYS A 155 16.24 4.66 3.15
C CYS A 155 14.85 5.04 2.65
N TYR A 156 14.38 4.34 1.61
CA TYR A 156 13.01 4.46 1.13
C TYR A 156 12.11 3.40 1.76
N VAL A 157 10.98 3.83 2.31
CA VAL A 157 10.03 2.96 3.01
C VAL A 157 8.90 2.57 2.06
N LEU A 158 8.86 1.29 1.71
CA LEU A 158 7.79 0.70 0.92
C LEU A 158 6.51 0.51 1.76
N PRO A 159 5.32 0.56 1.14
CA PRO A 159 5.07 0.78 -0.29
C PRO A 159 5.09 2.26 -0.73
N SER A 160 5.07 3.21 0.22
CA SER A 160 4.89 4.64 -0.09
C SER A 160 6.07 5.29 -0.83
N ASN A 161 7.23 4.63 -0.84
CA ASN A 161 8.49 5.16 -1.36
C ASN A 161 8.89 6.51 -0.73
N LYS A 162 8.42 6.79 0.48
CA LYS A 162 8.82 7.97 1.26
C LYS A 162 10.20 7.74 1.86
N LYS A 163 10.98 8.80 1.95
CA LYS A 163 12.29 8.77 2.60
C LYS A 163 12.10 8.71 4.13
N GLY A 164 12.75 7.75 4.77
CA GLY A 164 12.73 7.56 6.22
C GLY A 164 14.15 7.46 6.77
N GLN A 165 14.30 7.77 8.06
CA GLN A 165 15.56 7.67 8.77
C GLN A 165 15.55 6.44 9.68
N VAL A 166 16.60 5.63 9.60
CA VAL A 166 16.83 4.50 10.50
C VAL A 166 17.41 5.02 11.82
N ILE A 167 16.62 4.88 12.88
CA ILE A 167 16.99 5.29 14.25
C ILE A 167 17.59 4.15 15.08
N SER A 168 17.28 2.90 14.72
CA SER A 168 17.81 1.71 15.37
C SER A 168 17.58 0.44 14.56
N VAL A 169 18.41 -0.57 14.74
CA VAL A 169 18.22 -1.92 14.17
C VAL A 169 18.22 -2.95 15.30
N THR A 170 17.19 -3.81 15.34
CA THR A 170 16.99 -4.84 16.37
C THR A 170 16.63 -6.18 15.72
N ARG A 171 16.85 -7.29 16.43
CA ARG A 171 16.33 -8.63 16.06
C ARG A 171 15.07 -9.02 16.84
N GLN A 172 14.79 -8.28 17.90
CA GLN A 172 13.63 -8.47 18.77
C GLN A 172 12.61 -7.37 18.51
N LEU A 173 11.33 -7.69 18.64
CA LEU A 173 10.30 -6.66 18.68
C LEU A 173 10.53 -5.77 19.92
N PRO A 174 10.42 -4.44 19.79
CA PRO A 174 10.49 -3.54 20.93
C PRO A 174 9.45 -3.90 22.00
N GLU A 175 9.76 -3.67 23.28
CA GLU A 175 8.81 -3.95 24.38
C GLU A 175 7.51 -3.16 24.26
N ASN A 176 7.58 -1.96 23.68
CA ASN A 176 6.44 -1.09 23.39
C ASN A 176 5.77 -1.36 22.03
N CYS A 177 6.05 -2.50 21.39
CA CYS A 177 5.44 -2.86 20.11
C CYS A 177 3.94 -3.13 20.28
N PRO A 178 3.05 -2.53 19.46
CA PRO A 178 1.61 -2.79 19.52
C PRO A 178 1.22 -4.18 19.01
N PHE A 179 2.17 -4.95 18.44
CA PHE A 179 1.94 -6.27 17.87
C PHE A 179 2.52 -7.36 18.78
N GLN A 180 1.77 -8.43 19.02
CA GLN A 180 2.21 -9.56 19.85
C GLN A 180 3.34 -10.38 19.22
N GLY A 181 3.57 -10.20 17.91
CA GLY A 181 4.60 -10.94 17.20
C GLY A 181 4.71 -10.55 15.72
N TYR A 182 5.72 -11.09 15.05
CA TYR A 182 5.95 -10.86 13.61
C TYR A 182 4.79 -11.33 12.73
N LYS A 183 4.00 -12.31 13.20
CA LYS A 183 2.80 -12.78 12.49
C LYS A 183 1.71 -11.69 12.45
N ASP A 184 1.50 -11.00 13.56
CA ASP A 184 0.50 -9.94 13.68
C ASP A 184 0.95 -8.70 12.91
N LEU A 185 2.24 -8.35 12.99
CA LEU A 185 2.83 -7.30 12.17
C LEU A 185 2.64 -7.61 10.68
N ARG A 186 2.95 -8.83 10.24
CA ARG A 186 2.73 -9.25 8.85
C ARG A 186 1.24 -9.19 8.46
N ARG A 187 0.31 -9.50 9.37
CA ARG A 187 -1.14 -9.40 9.10
C ARG A 187 -1.60 -7.96 8.97
N HIS A 188 -1.14 -7.07 9.85
CA HIS A 188 -1.41 -5.64 9.76
C HIS A 188 -0.98 -5.10 8.39
N TRP A 189 0.28 -5.33 8.01
CA TRP A 189 0.81 -4.87 6.73
C TRP A 189 0.08 -5.43 5.50
N LYS A 190 -0.52 -6.63 5.56
CA LYS A 190 -1.36 -7.16 4.48
C LYS A 190 -2.70 -6.44 4.32
N ASN A 191 -3.20 -5.85 5.40
CA ASN A 191 -4.51 -5.21 5.42
C ASN A 191 -4.43 -3.69 5.23
N THR A 192 -3.27 -3.10 5.50
CA THR A 192 -3.01 -1.66 5.35
C THR A 192 -2.49 -1.27 3.96
N VAL A 193 -2.02 -2.23 3.15
CA VAL A 193 -1.52 -2.04 1.77
C VAL A 193 -2.44 -2.67 0.76
#